data_AF-A0A970H058-F1
#
_entry.id   AF-A0A970H058-F1
#
_cell.length_a   1.000
_cell.length_b   1.000
_cell.length_c   1.000
_cell.angle_alpha   90.00
_cell.angle_beta   90.00
_cell.angle_gamma   90.00
#
_symmetry.space_group_name_H-M   'P 1'
#
loop_
_entity.id
_entity.type
_entity.pdbx_description
1 polymer ?
#
loop_
_entity_poly.entity_id
_entity_poly.type
_entity_poly.pdbx_seq_one_letter_code
_entity_poly.pdbx_strand_id
1 'polypeptide(L)'
;MKKILSIMQKVLVSILVVAAVSMMIFTIISVSTFDRSNRELFGYKAFIVLSDSMSKTDFSAGDLIFVRSVDPSLLKEGDIISFISTNSNNYGQTITHKIRKKTIDSNGDPGFITYGTTTGVDDEQIVTYPYILGKYQFHLAGVGRFFMFLKTTPGYVLFIFIPFMLLILNFGIRSVRLFREYKKEQREELQAEREKIEAEREEARRMMEELMKLKAELSGLQKDPTVYDGQAEVSNDGEEAESIDMETIKDEMEHTGSSLKAV
;
A
#
# COMPACT_ATOMS: atom_id res chain seq x y z
N MET A 1 0.65 -28.03 -19.96
CA MET A 1 1.77 -27.09 -19.67
C MET A 1 1.30 -25.66 -19.34
N LYS A 2 0.47 -24.99 -20.14
CA LYS A 2 0.03 -23.59 -19.90
C LYS A 2 -0.66 -23.35 -18.52
N LYS A 3 -1.48 -24.30 -18.05
CA LYS A 3 -2.14 -24.23 -16.72
C LYS A 3 -1.16 -24.32 -15.54
N ILE A 4 -0.12 -25.16 -15.67
CA ILE A 4 0.92 -25.28 -14.64
C ILE A 4 1.75 -23.99 -14.57
N LEU A 5 2.04 -23.40 -15.72
CA LEU A 5 2.82 -22.16 -15.83
C LEU A 5 2.08 -20.95 -15.22
N SER A 6 0.75 -20.87 -15.39
CA SER A 6 -0.06 -19.81 -14.77
C SER A 6 -0.28 -20.00 -13.26
N ILE A 7 -0.33 -21.25 -12.78
CA ILE A 7 -0.37 -21.53 -11.33
C ILE A 7 0.97 -21.17 -10.69
N MET A 8 2.08 -21.58 -11.28
CA MET A 8 3.42 -21.26 -10.80
C MET A 8 3.66 -19.74 -10.76
N GLN A 9 3.19 -19.00 -11.77
CA GLN A 9 3.23 -17.54 -11.77
C GLN A 9 2.41 -16.92 -10.63
N LYS A 10 1.20 -17.43 -10.35
CA LYS A 10 0.37 -16.94 -9.24
C LYS A 10 1.01 -17.21 -7.88
N VAL A 11 1.59 -18.40 -7.69
CA VAL A 11 2.30 -18.77 -6.47
C VAL A 11 3.54 -17.88 -6.29
N LEU A 12 4.32 -17.64 -7.34
CA LEU A 12 5.50 -16.78 -7.30
C LEU A 12 5.13 -15.32 -6.94
N VAL A 13 4.06 -14.78 -7.54
CA VAL A 13 3.55 -13.44 -7.21
C VAL A 13 3.03 -13.41 -5.76
N SER A 14 2.32 -14.45 -5.32
CA SER A 14 1.84 -14.54 -3.93
C SER A 14 3.00 -14.54 -2.93
N ILE A 15 4.05 -15.29 -3.20
CA ILE A 15 5.27 -15.31 -2.37
C ILE A 15 5.92 -13.93 -2.35
N LEU A 16 6.01 -13.26 -3.51
CA LEU A 16 6.61 -11.93 -3.60
C LEU A 16 5.79 -10.86 -2.86
N VAL A 17 4.45 -10.94 -2.91
CA VAL A 17 3.56 -10.08 -2.11
C VAL A 17 3.76 -10.32 -0.62
N VAL A 18 3.72 -11.58 -0.18
CA VAL A 18 3.92 -11.93 1.24
C VAL A 18 5.29 -11.49 1.72
N ALA A 19 6.34 -11.68 0.92
CA ALA A 19 7.69 -11.21 1.22
C ALA A 19 7.77 -9.68 1.32
N ALA A 20 7.16 -8.95 0.38
CA ALA A 20 7.13 -7.48 0.42
C ALA A 20 6.37 -6.94 1.65
N VAL A 21 5.21 -7.51 1.97
CA VAL A 21 4.43 -7.14 3.16
C VAL A 21 5.19 -7.48 4.43
N SER A 22 5.80 -8.66 4.51
CA SER A 22 6.61 -9.07 5.66
C SER A 22 7.81 -8.15 5.84
N MET A 23 8.47 -7.76 4.75
CA MET A 23 9.60 -6.84 4.79
C MET A 23 9.19 -5.43 5.19
N MET A 24 8.01 -4.97 4.77
CA MET A 24 7.43 -3.69 5.22
C MET A 24 7.08 -3.72 6.71
N ILE A 25 6.45 -4.79 7.21
CA ILE A 25 6.18 -4.96 8.64
C ILE A 25 7.49 -4.98 9.42
N PHE A 26 8.49 -5.71 8.92
CA PHE A 26 9.81 -5.77 9.52
C PHE A 26 10.52 -4.41 9.54
N THR A 27 10.46 -3.60 8.48
CA THR A 27 11.07 -2.27 8.47
C THR A 27 10.37 -1.33 9.44
N ILE A 28 9.03 -1.39 9.54
CA ILE A 28 8.26 -0.61 10.52
C ILE A 28 8.63 -1.03 11.95
N ILE A 29 8.68 -2.33 12.24
CA ILE A 29 9.08 -2.84 13.56
C ILE A 29 10.53 -2.44 13.86
N SER A 30 11.44 -2.58 12.90
CA SER A 30 12.84 -2.21 13.03
C SER A 30 12.99 -0.71 13.36
N VAL A 31 12.39 0.18 12.57
CA VAL A 31 12.42 1.62 12.86
C VAL A 31 11.72 1.95 14.18
N SER A 32 10.58 1.32 14.49
CA SER A 32 9.85 1.53 15.75
C SER A 32 10.66 1.09 16.99
N THR A 33 11.46 0.03 16.85
CA THR A 33 12.12 -0.63 17.98
C THR A 33 13.56 -0.15 18.18
N PHE A 34 14.33 0.05 17.11
CA PHE A 34 15.74 0.42 17.23
C PHE A 34 15.97 1.93 17.44
N ASP A 35 14.98 2.78 17.14
CA ASP A 35 15.11 4.24 17.24
C ASP A 35 14.67 4.79 18.61
N ARG A 36 14.03 3.97 19.46
CA ARG A 36 13.61 4.36 20.80
C ARG A 36 14.21 3.42 21.83
N SER A 37 15.11 3.97 22.64
CA SER A 37 15.84 3.36 23.77
C SER A 37 14.98 2.69 24.86
N ASN A 38 13.66 2.59 24.67
CA ASN A 38 12.70 2.26 25.71
C ASN A 38 11.73 1.11 25.34
N ARG A 39 11.96 0.38 24.24
CA ARG A 39 11.15 -0.81 23.90
C ARG A 39 11.97 -2.08 24.08
N GLU A 40 11.61 -2.86 25.09
CA GLU A 40 12.21 -4.17 25.36
C GLU A 40 11.57 -5.22 24.46
N LEU A 41 12.38 -5.90 23.64
CA LEU A 41 11.96 -7.12 22.94
C LEU A 41 12.38 -8.30 23.80
N PHE A 42 11.42 -9.00 24.39
CA PHE A 42 11.67 -10.17 25.24
C PHE A 42 12.64 -9.88 26.41
N GLY A 43 12.63 -8.66 26.96
CA GLY A 43 13.54 -8.23 28.05
C GLY A 43 14.94 -7.81 27.58
N TYR A 44 15.17 -7.71 26.27
CA TYR A 44 16.40 -7.22 25.67
C TYR A 44 16.15 -5.91 24.93
N LYS A 45 17.11 -4.99 25.01
CA LYS A 45 17.19 -3.76 24.23
C LYS A 45 18.30 -3.96 23.20
N ALA A 46 18.02 -3.58 21.96
CA ALA A 46 18.98 -3.74 20.87
C ALA A 46 19.46 -2.37 20.39
N PHE A 47 20.76 -2.17 20.34
CA PHE A 47 21.38 -0.91 19.94
C PHE A 47 22.38 -1.15 18.81
N ILE A 48 22.44 -0.22 17.85
CA ILE A 48 23.46 -0.23 16.81
C ILE A 48 24.69 0.51 17.34
N VAL A 49 25.85 -0.14 17.26
CA VAL A 49 27.12 0.44 17.69
C VAL A 49 27.54 1.51 16.70
N LEU A 50 27.60 2.77 17.14
CA LEU A 50 27.91 3.90 16.27
C LEU A 50 29.42 4.18 16.17
N SER A 51 30.20 3.79 17.19
CA SER A 51 31.63 4.11 17.27
C SER A 51 32.48 2.88 17.60
N ASP A 52 33.74 2.93 17.19
CA ASP A 52 34.73 1.88 17.46
C ASP A 52 35.37 2.01 18.86
N SER A 53 34.72 2.66 19.84
CA SER A 53 35.28 2.84 21.18
C SER A 53 35.43 1.53 21.97
N MET A 54 34.73 0.48 21.52
CA MET A 54 34.80 -0.87 22.05
C MET A 54 35.46 -1.88 21.10
N SER A 55 36.09 -1.44 20.00
CA SER A 55 36.61 -2.35 18.95
C SER A 55 37.71 -3.32 19.42
N LYS A 56 38.39 -3.02 20.53
CA LYS A 56 39.33 -3.96 21.17
C LYS A 56 38.64 -5.08 21.98
N THR A 57 37.34 -4.98 22.22
CA THR A 57 36.56 -5.95 23.03
C THR A 57 35.23 -6.27 22.35
N ASP A 58 35.11 -7.51 21.88
CA ASP A 58 33.86 -8.22 21.58
C ASP A 58 32.92 -7.66 20.49
N PHE A 59 33.01 -6.41 20.00
CA PHE A 59 32.20 -5.92 18.88
C PHE A 59 32.74 -4.63 18.24
N SER A 60 32.39 -4.40 16.97
CA SER A 60 32.87 -3.25 16.17
C SER A 60 31.76 -2.27 15.77
N ALA A 61 32.13 -1.09 15.27
CA ALA A 61 31.18 -0.13 14.72
C ALA A 61 30.34 -0.75 13.59
N GLY A 62 29.02 -0.57 13.73
CA GLY A 62 28.01 -1.15 12.86
C GLY A 62 27.54 -2.56 13.25
N ASP A 63 27.98 -3.10 14.38
CA ASP A 63 27.36 -4.30 14.95
C ASP A 63 26.05 -3.95 15.68
N LEU A 64 25.18 -4.94 15.82
CA LEU A 64 23.98 -4.84 16.65
C LEU A 64 24.26 -5.51 18.01
N ILE A 65 24.17 -4.77 19.10
CA ILE A 65 24.37 -5.29 20.46
C ILE A 65 23.05 -5.47 21.19
N PHE A 66 22.96 -6.52 22.00
CA PHE A 66 21.81 -6.81 22.85
C PHE A 66 22.17 -6.61 24.32
N VAL A 67 21.36 -5.79 24.97
CA VAL A 67 21.54 -5.32 26.34
C VAL A 67 20.34 -5.75 27.16
N ARG A 68 20.56 -6.35 28.32
CA ARG A 68 19.50 -6.75 29.24
C ARG A 68 19.44 -5.79 30.42
N SER A 69 18.24 -5.31 30.75
CA SER A 69 18.00 -4.54 31.97
C SER A 69 18.36 -5.41 33.19
N VAL A 70 19.28 -4.93 34.02
CA VAL A 70 19.73 -5.59 35.26
C VAL A 70 19.79 -4.54 36.36
N ASP A 71 19.60 -4.96 37.61
CA ASP A 71 19.81 -4.08 38.76
C ASP A 71 21.26 -3.57 38.75
N PRO A 72 21.48 -2.24 38.66
CA PRO A 72 22.82 -1.67 38.69
C PRO A 72 23.67 -2.08 39.90
N SER A 73 23.05 -2.41 41.04
CA SER A 73 23.77 -2.83 42.24
C SER A 73 24.58 -4.13 42.03
N LEU A 74 24.09 -5.01 41.16
CA LEU A 74 24.68 -6.32 40.85
C LEU A 74 25.84 -6.24 39.86
N LEU A 75 25.98 -5.12 39.14
CA LEU A 75 27.06 -4.89 38.18
C LEU A 75 28.42 -4.87 38.88
N LYS A 76 29.46 -5.35 38.22
CA LYS A 76 30.82 -5.42 38.78
C LYS A 76 31.86 -4.85 37.82
N GLU A 77 33.05 -4.61 38.35
CA GLU A 77 34.21 -4.23 37.55
C GLU A 77 34.44 -5.27 36.45
N GLY A 78 34.69 -4.78 35.23
CA GLY A 78 34.84 -5.61 34.04
C GLY A 78 33.54 -5.90 33.27
N ASP A 79 32.36 -5.58 33.80
CA ASP A 79 31.13 -5.69 33.02
C ASP A 79 31.04 -4.61 31.94
N ILE A 80 30.44 -4.95 30.80
CA ILE A 80 30.13 -3.99 29.73
C ILE A 80 28.69 -3.54 29.90
N ILE A 81 28.47 -2.23 29.97
CA ILE A 81 27.16 -1.62 30.18
C ILE A 81 26.84 -0.60 29.12
N SER A 82 25.55 -0.47 28.80
CA SER A 82 25.05 0.63 27.99
C SER A 82 24.32 1.63 28.88
N PHE A 83 24.59 2.91 28.68
CA PHE A 83 24.03 4.00 29.48
C PHE A 83 23.76 5.24 28.63
N ILE A 84 22.92 6.13 29.13
CA ILE A 84 22.69 7.44 28.52
C ILE A 84 23.76 8.40 29.02
N SER A 85 24.51 8.99 28.10
CA SER A 85 25.55 9.95 28.44
C SER A 85 24.96 11.27 28.93
N THR A 86 25.46 11.76 30.06
CA THR A 86 25.18 13.07 30.65
C THR A 86 26.24 14.11 30.32
N ASN A 87 27.31 13.73 29.62
CA ASN A 87 28.37 14.65 29.19
C ASN A 87 27.83 15.63 28.14
N SER A 88 28.19 16.92 28.22
CA SER A 88 27.76 17.97 27.30
C SER A 88 28.03 17.64 25.82
N ASN A 89 29.11 16.95 25.51
CA ASN A 89 29.49 16.63 24.12
C ASN A 89 28.61 15.54 23.51
N ASN A 90 28.07 14.62 24.32
CA ASN A 90 27.31 13.46 23.86
C ASN A 90 26.00 13.31 24.64
N TYR A 91 25.41 14.42 25.09
CA TYR A 91 24.26 14.40 25.98
C TYR A 91 23.06 13.68 25.34
N GLY A 92 22.47 12.74 26.07
CA GLY A 92 21.33 11.96 25.60
C GLY A 92 21.67 10.82 24.63
N GLN A 93 22.93 10.68 24.21
CA GLN A 93 23.36 9.57 23.37
C GLN A 93 23.56 8.30 24.20
N THR A 94 23.26 7.14 23.61
CA THR A 94 23.53 5.85 24.23
C THR A 94 24.99 5.47 24.00
N ILE A 95 25.75 5.33 25.07
CA ILE A 95 27.16 4.91 25.06
C ILE A 95 27.27 3.52 25.68
N THR A 96 28.17 2.69 25.15
CA THR A 96 28.45 1.35 25.69
C THR A 96 29.92 1.23 26.02
N HIS A 97 30.27 1.13 27.30
CA HIS A 97 31.65 1.06 27.77
C HIS A 97 31.82 0.01 28.88
N LYS A 98 33.07 -0.31 29.22
CA LYS A 98 33.41 -1.28 30.26
C LYS A 98 33.56 -0.59 31.62
N ILE A 99 33.02 -1.18 32.68
CA ILE A 99 33.16 -0.69 34.05
C ILE A 99 34.60 -0.89 34.50
N ARG A 100 35.25 0.21 34.92
CA ARG A 100 36.55 0.14 35.58
C ARG A 100 36.42 -0.04 37.08
N LYS A 101 35.65 0.82 37.74
CA LYS A 101 35.46 0.78 39.19
C LYS A 101 34.13 1.35 39.64
N LYS A 102 33.66 0.90 40.81
CA LYS A 102 32.51 1.50 41.50
C LYS A 102 32.95 2.78 42.20
N THR A 103 32.14 3.82 42.13
CA THR A 103 32.40 5.10 42.81
C THR A 103 31.09 5.75 43.25
N ILE A 104 31.20 6.89 43.90
CA ILE A 104 30.09 7.75 44.27
C ILE A 104 30.27 9.09 43.56
N ASP A 105 29.19 9.67 43.05
CA ASP A 105 29.20 11.01 42.44
C ASP A 105 29.29 12.11 43.53
N SER A 106 29.53 13.34 43.11
CA SER A 106 29.61 14.55 43.94
C SER A 106 28.38 14.75 44.84
N ASN A 107 27.22 14.23 44.44
CA ASN A 107 25.96 14.31 45.18
C ASN A 107 25.73 13.15 46.16
N GLY A 108 26.65 12.18 46.24
CA GLY A 108 26.50 11.00 47.11
C GLY A 108 25.82 9.80 46.45
N ASP A 109 25.48 9.88 45.16
CA ASP A 109 24.81 8.81 44.43
C ASP A 109 25.80 7.74 43.94
N PRO A 110 25.46 6.43 44.03
CA PRO A 110 26.32 5.37 43.53
C PRO A 110 26.40 5.38 42.00
N GLY A 111 27.60 5.15 41.49
CA GLY A 111 27.87 5.12 40.07
C GLY A 111 29.13 4.34 39.70
N PHE A 112 29.50 4.42 38.43
CA PHE A 112 30.65 3.74 37.88
C PHE A 112 31.53 4.70 37.08
N ILE A 113 32.83 4.48 37.15
CA ILE A 113 33.76 5.03 36.16
C ILE A 113 33.90 3.99 35.05
N THR A 114 33.59 4.41 33.84
CA THR A 114 33.64 3.58 32.63
C THR A 114 34.81 3.99 31.73
N TYR A 115 35.17 3.12 30.80
CA TYR A 115 36.16 3.45 29.78
C TYR A 115 35.87 2.72 28.46
N GLY A 116 36.18 3.38 27.36
CA GLY A 116 36.24 2.75 26.04
C GLY A 116 37.47 1.84 25.96
N THR A 117 37.29 0.58 25.58
CA THR A 117 38.40 -0.38 25.56
C THR A 117 39.42 -0.08 24.47
N THR A 118 39.05 0.67 23.43
CA THR A 118 39.94 1.09 22.35
C THR A 118 41.01 2.07 22.80
N THR A 119 40.63 3.13 23.52
CA THR A 119 41.56 4.13 24.05
C THR A 119 42.16 3.71 25.38
N GLY A 120 41.40 2.98 26.22
CA GLY A 120 41.82 2.56 27.56
C GLY A 120 41.79 3.69 28.60
N VAL A 121 41.34 4.88 28.21
CA VAL A 121 41.27 6.10 29.02
C VAL A 121 39.93 6.17 29.75
N ASP A 122 39.96 6.55 31.02
CA ASP A 122 38.77 6.67 31.86
C ASP A 122 37.89 7.83 31.40
N ASP A 123 36.58 7.59 31.39
CA ASP A 123 35.60 8.63 31.13
C ASP A 123 35.59 9.62 32.30
N GLU A 124 35.53 10.92 31.99
CA GLU A 124 35.56 12.00 32.99
C GLU A 124 34.29 12.05 33.85
N GLN A 125 33.16 11.61 33.30
CA GLN A 125 31.86 11.66 33.94
C GLN A 125 31.52 10.31 34.60
N ILE A 126 31.05 10.37 35.83
CA ILE A 126 30.56 9.20 36.57
C ILE A 126 29.17 8.83 36.04
N VAL A 127 28.96 7.56 35.73
CA VAL A 127 27.66 7.05 35.29
C VAL A 127 26.87 6.60 36.51
N THR A 128 25.87 7.38 36.93
CA THR A 128 24.98 7.02 38.04
C THR A 128 23.92 6.02 37.60
N TYR A 129 23.39 5.27 38.57
CA TYR A 129 22.46 4.15 38.33
C TYR A 129 21.24 4.48 37.46
N PRO A 130 20.58 5.66 37.60
CA PRO A 130 19.40 5.99 36.79
C PRO A 130 19.65 6.04 35.29
N TYR A 131 20.89 6.29 34.85
CA TYR A 131 21.24 6.41 33.43
C TYR A 131 21.66 5.07 32.80
N ILE A 132 21.80 4.01 33.61
CA ILE A 132 22.22 2.70 33.13
C ILE A 132 21.02 2.00 32.49
N LEU A 133 21.16 1.67 31.20
CA LEU A 133 20.12 1.00 30.43
C LEU A 133 20.14 -0.52 30.62
N GLY A 134 21.33 -1.08 30.91
CA GLY A 134 21.52 -2.50 31.21
C GLY A 134 22.93 -3.01 30.92
N LYS A 135 23.09 -4.34 31.04
CA LYS A 135 24.33 -5.08 30.79
C LYS A 135 24.34 -5.70 29.40
N TYR A 136 25.47 -5.57 28.71
CA TYR A 136 25.71 -6.24 27.43
C TYR A 136 25.70 -7.76 27.58
N GLN A 137 25.04 -8.45 26.64
CA GLN A 137 24.93 -9.91 26.65
C GLN A 137 25.59 -10.56 25.42
N PHE A 138 25.28 -10.08 24.22
CA PHE A 138 25.86 -10.60 22.97
C PHE A 138 25.71 -9.58 21.83
N HIS A 139 26.42 -9.82 20.72
CA HIS A 139 26.36 -9.00 19.51
C HIS A 139 26.07 -9.84 18.26
N LEU A 140 25.54 -9.19 17.23
CA LEU A 140 25.42 -9.73 15.88
C LEU A 140 26.26 -8.87 14.93
N ALA A 141 27.34 -9.48 14.42
CA ALA A 141 28.28 -8.82 13.52
C ALA A 141 27.61 -8.42 12.19
N GLY A 142 27.80 -7.17 11.76
CA GLY A 142 27.34 -6.67 10.46
C GLY A 142 25.83 -6.45 10.30
N VAL A 143 25.00 -6.92 11.24
CA VAL A 143 23.54 -6.72 11.23
C VAL A 143 23.18 -5.24 11.39
N GLY A 144 23.90 -4.51 12.24
CA GLY A 144 23.71 -3.06 12.39
C GLY A 144 24.01 -2.30 11.09
N ARG A 145 25.06 -2.67 10.36
CA ARG A 145 25.39 -2.11 9.03
C ARG A 145 24.29 -2.40 8.02
N PHE A 146 23.73 -3.61 8.02
CA PHE A 146 22.60 -3.94 7.16
C PHE A 146 21.38 -3.08 7.48
N PHE A 147 21.02 -2.89 8.75
CA PHE A 147 19.92 -2.00 9.15
C PHE A 147 20.18 -0.53 8.82
N MET A 148 21.41 -0.05 9.01
CA MET A 148 21.80 1.30 8.60
C MET A 148 21.69 1.45 7.07
N PHE A 149 22.15 0.46 6.30
CA PHE A 149 21.99 0.44 4.85
C PHE A 149 20.53 0.47 4.43
N LEU A 150 19.67 -0.32 5.09
CA LEU A 150 18.23 -0.35 4.83
C LEU A 150 17.56 1.02 5.10
N LYS A 151 18.08 1.80 6.05
CA LYS A 151 17.65 3.19 6.33
C LYS A 151 18.17 4.21 5.30
N THR A 152 19.15 3.88 4.45
CA THR A 152 19.63 4.79 3.40
C THR A 152 18.67 4.87 2.21
N THR A 153 18.70 5.98 1.47
CA THR A 153 17.92 6.16 0.23
C THR A 153 18.05 4.99 -0.75
N PRO A 154 19.27 4.52 -1.12
CA PRO A 154 19.39 3.37 -2.02
C PRO A 154 18.84 2.06 -1.40
N GLY A 155 19.02 1.83 -0.10
CA GLY A 155 18.46 0.67 0.58
C GLY A 155 16.93 0.66 0.57
N TYR A 156 16.31 1.81 0.84
CA TYR A 156 14.86 1.99 0.78
C TYR A 156 14.32 1.75 -0.63
N VAL A 157 14.98 2.30 -1.65
CA VAL A 157 14.57 2.11 -3.05
C VAL A 157 14.65 0.65 -3.45
N LEU A 158 15.76 -0.02 -3.14
CA LEU A 158 16.00 -1.41 -3.52
C LEU A 158 15.02 -2.37 -2.84
N PHE A 159 14.80 -2.22 -1.53
CA PHE A 159 14.06 -3.19 -0.73
C PHE A 159 12.58 -2.87 -0.52
N ILE A 160 12.16 -1.61 -0.72
CA ILE A 160 10.77 -1.21 -0.54
C ILE A 160 10.17 -0.74 -1.87
N PHE A 161 10.82 0.21 -2.55
CA PHE A 161 10.23 0.80 -3.76
C PHE A 161 10.17 -0.19 -4.94
N ILE A 162 11.23 -0.91 -5.25
CA ILE A 162 11.25 -1.88 -6.36
C ILE A 162 10.21 -2.99 -6.20
N PRO A 163 10.13 -3.72 -5.06
CA PRO A 163 9.11 -4.76 -4.93
C PRO A 163 7.70 -4.16 -4.98
N PHE A 164 7.48 -2.99 -4.36
CA PHE A 164 6.19 -2.31 -4.43
C PHE A 164 5.82 -1.90 -5.87
N MET A 165 6.77 -1.37 -6.64
CA MET A 165 6.59 -1.02 -8.05
C MET A 165 6.28 -2.26 -8.90
N LEU A 166 6.96 -3.39 -8.66
CA LEU A 166 6.66 -4.65 -9.34
C LEU A 166 5.24 -5.15 -9.03
N LEU A 167 4.76 -4.97 -7.81
CA LEU A 167 3.37 -5.30 -7.46
C LEU A 167 2.37 -4.42 -8.20
N ILE A 168 2.61 -3.10 -8.25
CA ILE A 168 1.77 -2.16 -9.00
C ILE A 168 1.75 -2.52 -10.49
N LEU A 169 2.91 -2.80 -11.09
CA LEU A 169 3.01 -3.20 -12.49
C LEU A 169 2.28 -4.52 -12.75
N ASN A 170 2.42 -5.51 -11.86
CA ASN A 170 1.72 -6.79 -11.99
C ASN A 170 0.21 -6.60 -11.91
N PHE A 171 -0.27 -5.82 -10.95
CA PHE A 171 -1.68 -5.49 -10.80
C PHE A 171 -2.18 -4.71 -12.02
N GLY A 172 -1.44 -3.70 -12.48
CA GLY A 172 -1.77 -2.92 -13.68
C GLY A 172 -1.88 -3.78 -14.94
N ILE A 173 -0.91 -4.65 -15.20
CA ILE A 173 -0.95 -5.58 -16.34
C ILE A 173 -2.17 -6.50 -16.25
N ARG A 174 -2.48 -7.01 -15.05
CA ARG A 174 -3.62 -7.89 -14.84
C ARG A 174 -4.95 -7.15 -15.06
N SER A 175 -5.07 -5.94 -14.53
CA SER A 175 -6.24 -5.07 -14.71
C SER A 175 -6.45 -4.70 -16.18
N VAL A 176 -5.38 -4.35 -16.91
CA VAL A 176 -5.46 -4.04 -18.34
C VAL A 176 -5.84 -5.27 -19.16
N ARG A 177 -5.32 -6.45 -18.84
CA ARG A 177 -5.72 -7.71 -19.51
C ARG A 177 -7.20 -8.00 -19.28
N LEU A 178 -7.65 -7.92 -18.03
CA LEU A 178 -9.05 -8.16 -17.69
C LEU A 178 -9.98 -7.18 -18.42
N PHE A 179 -9.60 -5.89 -18.46
CA PHE A 179 -10.36 -4.86 -19.16
C PHE A 179 -10.38 -5.07 -20.69
N ARG A 180 -9.28 -5.56 -21.26
CA ARG A 180 -9.21 -5.91 -22.70
C ARG A 180 -10.09 -7.11 -23.04
N GLU A 181 -10.12 -8.14 -22.20
CA GLU A 181 -10.99 -9.31 -22.37
C GLU A 181 -12.46 -8.88 -22.27
N TYR A 182 -12.82 -8.11 -21.23
CA TYR A 182 -14.17 -7.56 -21.08
C TYR A 182 -14.62 -6.72 -22.29
N LYS A 183 -13.75 -5.84 -22.81
CA LYS A 183 -14.04 -5.05 -24.03
C LYS A 183 -14.07 -5.87 -25.32
N LYS A 184 -13.53 -7.09 -25.33
CA LYS A 184 -13.58 -8.00 -26.49
C LYS A 184 -14.91 -8.73 -26.50
N GLU A 185 -15.32 -9.29 -25.37
CA GLU A 185 -16.61 -9.97 -25.21
C GLU A 185 -17.79 -9.04 -25.59
N GLN A 186 -17.83 -7.80 -25.07
CA GLN A 186 -18.87 -6.85 -25.44
C GLN A 186 -18.91 -6.50 -26.94
N ARG A 187 -17.75 -6.47 -27.60
CA ARG A 187 -17.71 -6.21 -29.05
C ARG A 187 -18.24 -7.39 -29.84
N GLU A 188 -17.93 -8.62 -29.41
CA GLU A 188 -18.43 -9.84 -30.03
C GLU A 188 -19.95 -9.97 -29.84
N GLU A 189 -20.47 -9.67 -28.65
CA GLU A 189 -21.92 -9.65 -28.39
C GLU A 189 -22.64 -8.61 -29.26
N LEU A 190 -22.11 -7.38 -29.34
CA LEU A 190 -22.68 -6.32 -30.17
C LEU A 190 -22.64 -6.67 -31.67
N GLN A 191 -21.58 -7.33 -32.13
CA GLN A 191 -21.46 -7.79 -33.51
C GLN A 191 -22.49 -8.88 -33.81
N ALA A 192 -22.61 -9.87 -32.93
CA ALA A 192 -23.59 -10.94 -33.10
C ALA A 192 -25.04 -10.42 -33.07
N GLU A 193 -25.34 -9.40 -32.25
CA GLU A 193 -26.65 -8.76 -32.23
C GLU A 193 -26.92 -7.99 -33.53
N ARG A 194 -25.94 -7.26 -34.06
CA ARG A 194 -26.06 -6.56 -35.35
C ARG A 194 -26.28 -7.52 -36.51
N GLU A 195 -25.55 -8.63 -36.56
CA GLU A 195 -25.70 -9.66 -37.59
C GLU A 195 -27.10 -10.29 -37.56
N LYS A 196 -27.66 -10.52 -36.36
CA LYS A 196 -29.05 -11.00 -36.21
C LYS A 196 -30.07 -9.99 -36.71
N ILE A 197 -29.92 -8.72 -36.35
CA ILE A 197 -30.82 -7.65 -36.80
C ILE A 197 -30.74 -7.49 -38.33
N GLU A 198 -29.56 -7.61 -38.93
CA GLU A 198 -29.41 -7.56 -40.39
C GLU A 198 -30.07 -8.75 -41.07
N ALA A 199 -29.90 -9.97 -40.55
CA ALA A 199 -30.59 -11.15 -41.07
C ALA A 199 -32.12 -11.04 -40.96
N GLU A 200 -32.65 -10.61 -39.81
CA GLU A 200 -34.10 -10.37 -39.64
C GLU A 200 -34.62 -9.29 -40.60
N ARG A 201 -33.85 -8.22 -40.85
CA ARG A 201 -34.20 -7.19 -41.83
C ARG A 201 -34.21 -7.71 -43.26
N GLU A 202 -33.29 -8.59 -43.62
CA GLU A 202 -33.28 -9.23 -44.94
C GLU A 202 -34.47 -10.16 -45.12
N GLU A 203 -34.77 -10.99 -44.12
CA GLU A 203 -35.95 -11.87 -44.13
C GLU A 203 -37.26 -11.05 -44.22
N ALA A 204 -37.39 -9.99 -43.42
CA ALA A 204 -38.54 -9.09 -43.47
C ALA A 204 -38.71 -8.42 -44.83
N ARG A 205 -37.62 -8.00 -45.49
CA ARG A 205 -37.66 -7.45 -46.86
C ARG A 205 -38.15 -8.49 -47.87
N ARG A 206 -37.63 -9.72 -47.82
CA ARG A 206 -38.05 -10.81 -48.72
C ARG A 206 -39.54 -11.14 -48.54
N MET A 207 -40.00 -11.25 -47.29
CA MET A 207 -41.41 -11.52 -46.98
C MET A 207 -42.32 -10.39 -47.47
N MET A 208 -41.88 -9.14 -47.34
CA MET A 208 -42.63 -7.97 -47.82
C MET A 208 -42.71 -7.93 -49.35
N GLU A 209 -41.64 -8.29 -50.06
CA GLU A 209 -41.66 -8.44 -51.52
C GLU A 209 -42.61 -9.55 -51.98
N GLU A 210 -42.60 -10.71 -51.31
CA GLU A 210 -43.55 -11.80 -51.59
C GLU A 210 -45.00 -11.39 -51.34
N LEU A 211 -45.27 -10.71 -50.21
CA LEU A 211 -46.60 -10.16 -49.91
C LEU A 211 -47.06 -9.15 -50.96
N MET A 212 -46.17 -8.29 -51.45
CA MET A 212 -46.50 -7.33 -52.52
C MET A 212 -46.82 -8.05 -53.84
N LYS A 213 -46.07 -9.09 -54.21
CA LYS A 213 -46.36 -9.90 -55.41
C LYS A 213 -47.72 -10.60 -55.29
N LEU A 214 -47.99 -11.24 -54.16
CA LEU A 214 -49.27 -11.92 -53.91
C LEU A 214 -50.45 -10.92 -53.93
N LYS A 215 -50.28 -9.76 -53.31
CA LYS A 215 -51.28 -8.68 -53.34
C LYS A 215 -51.50 -8.17 -54.77
N ALA A 216 -50.44 -8.01 -55.57
CA ALA A 216 -50.54 -7.60 -56.97
C ALA A 216 -51.29 -8.64 -57.81
N GLU A 217 -51.00 -9.94 -57.64
CA GLU A 217 -51.73 -11.04 -58.29
C GLU A 217 -53.22 -11.07 -57.90
N LEU A 218 -53.52 -10.95 -56.60
CA LEU A 218 -54.89 -10.88 -56.09
C LEU A 218 -55.63 -9.64 -56.61
N SER A 219 -54.97 -8.48 -56.70
CA SER A 219 -55.56 -7.26 -57.28
C SER A 219 -55.74 -7.34 -58.80
N GLY A 220 -54.91 -8.12 -59.50
CA GLY A 220 -55.03 -8.40 -60.93
C GLY A 220 -56.20 -9.33 -61.26
N LEU A 221 -56.59 -10.19 -60.31
CA LEU A 221 -57.82 -11.00 -60.36
C LEU A 221 -59.08 -10.20 -59.98
N GLN A 222 -58.94 -9.00 -59.43
CA GLN A 222 -60.04 -8.12 -59.02
C GLN A 222 -60.22 -6.97 -60.02
N LYS A 223 -60.52 -7.30 -61.28
CA LYS A 223 -61.10 -6.37 -62.27
C LYS A 223 -62.38 -6.97 -62.86
N ASP A 224 -63.48 -6.77 -62.16
CA ASP A 224 -64.77 -6.42 -62.77
C ASP A 224 -65.59 -5.59 -61.75
N PRO A 225 -66.27 -4.51 -62.17
CA PRO A 225 -66.76 -3.48 -61.26
C PRO A 225 -68.20 -3.74 -60.83
N THR A 226 -68.48 -3.74 -59.52
CA THR A 226 -69.82 -3.45 -59.04
C THR A 226 -69.79 -2.51 -57.85
N VAL A 227 -70.22 -1.29 -58.17
CA VAL A 227 -70.82 -0.26 -57.33
C VAL A 227 -71.55 -0.84 -56.11
N TYR A 228 -71.20 -0.38 -54.91
CA TYR A 228 -72.21 0.05 -53.94
C TYR A 228 -71.66 1.14 -53.02
N ASP A 229 -72.40 2.25 -53.04
CA ASP A 229 -72.29 3.45 -52.22
C ASP A 229 -72.69 3.17 -50.76
N GLY A 230 -72.18 3.97 -49.84
CA GLY A 230 -72.42 3.79 -48.40
C GLY A 230 -71.62 4.78 -47.57
N GLN A 231 -71.96 6.06 -47.70
CA GLN A 231 -71.54 7.14 -46.82
C GLN A 231 -71.74 6.79 -45.33
N ALA A 232 -70.74 7.13 -44.51
CA ALA A 232 -70.96 7.60 -43.15
C ALA A 232 -69.87 8.62 -42.83
N GLU A 233 -70.26 9.89 -42.91
CA GLU A 233 -69.57 11.02 -42.29
C GLU A 233 -69.45 10.79 -40.77
N VAL A 234 -68.30 11.07 -40.18
CA VAL A 234 -68.21 11.86 -38.95
C VAL A 234 -67.02 12.80 -39.06
N SER A 235 -67.33 14.06 -38.90
CA SER A 235 -66.52 15.26 -38.90
C SER A 235 -65.52 15.36 -37.75
N ASN A 236 -64.34 15.90 -38.11
CA ASN A 236 -63.61 17.03 -37.51
C ASN A 236 -63.75 17.29 -36.00
N ASP A 237 -62.62 17.44 -35.31
CA ASP A 237 -62.23 18.71 -34.67
C ASP A 237 -60.72 18.74 -34.41
N GLY A 238 -60.11 19.87 -34.74
CA GLY A 238 -58.70 20.18 -34.55
C GLY A 238 -58.42 20.92 -33.23
N GLU A 239 -57.22 21.52 -33.19
CA GLU A 239 -56.62 22.32 -32.10
C GLU A 239 -55.92 21.50 -31.00
N GLU A 240 -54.73 21.84 -30.52
CA GLU A 240 -53.71 22.81 -30.88
C GLU A 240 -52.41 22.36 -30.20
N ALA A 241 -51.27 22.64 -30.81
CA ALA A 241 -49.96 22.36 -30.23
C ALA A 241 -49.65 23.40 -29.15
N GLU A 242 -49.57 22.99 -27.88
CA GLU A 242 -49.05 23.84 -26.82
C GLU A 242 -47.54 23.60 -26.67
N SER A 243 -46.75 24.55 -27.16
CA SER A 243 -45.31 24.63 -26.95
C SER A 243 -45.01 25.00 -25.50
N ILE A 244 -44.40 24.07 -24.76
CA ILE A 244 -43.86 24.37 -23.42
C ILE A 244 -42.56 25.15 -23.60
N ASP A 245 -42.58 26.39 -23.13
CA ASP A 245 -41.46 27.32 -23.09
C ASP A 245 -40.36 26.81 -22.13
N MET A 246 -39.12 26.79 -22.62
CA MET A 246 -37.94 26.25 -21.94
C MET A 246 -37.33 27.26 -20.94
N GLU A 247 -37.93 28.45 -20.82
CA GLU A 247 -37.50 29.50 -19.89
C GLU A 247 -38.13 29.32 -18.49
N THR A 248 -39.34 28.76 -18.38
CA THR A 248 -40.01 28.54 -17.07
C THR A 248 -39.39 27.40 -16.25
N ILE A 249 -38.73 26.42 -16.88
CA ILE A 249 -38.10 25.28 -16.18
C ILE A 249 -36.73 25.66 -15.58
N LYS A 250 -36.09 26.74 -16.04
CA LYS A 250 -34.81 27.19 -15.50
C LYS A 250 -34.94 27.86 -14.13
N ASP A 251 -36.02 28.60 -13.89
CA ASP A 251 -36.23 29.30 -12.62
C ASP A 251 -36.57 28.34 -11.46
N GLU A 252 -37.21 27.19 -11.71
CA GLU A 252 -37.47 26.19 -10.67
C GLU A 252 -36.21 25.39 -10.25
N MET A 253 -35.19 25.28 -11.12
CA MET A 253 -33.96 24.55 -10.80
C MET A 253 -32.90 25.40 -10.07
N GLU A 254 -32.91 26.73 -10.19
CA GLU A 254 -32.00 27.58 -9.41
C GLU A 254 -32.45 27.70 -7.94
N HIS A 255 -33.76 27.66 -7.66
CA HIS A 255 -34.26 27.83 -6.30
C HIS A 255 -34.13 26.57 -5.41
N THR A 256 -33.99 25.38 -6.01
CA THR A 256 -33.79 24.11 -5.28
C THR A 256 -32.31 23.77 -5.01
N GLY A 257 -31.36 24.43 -5.68
CA GLY A 257 -29.92 24.22 -5.50
C GLY A 257 -29.30 24.90 -4.26
N SER A 258 -29.99 25.86 -3.64
CA SER A 258 -29.44 26.63 -2.50
C SER A 258 -29.68 25.97 -1.12
N SER A 259 -30.60 25.02 -0.99
CA SER A 259 -30.96 24.43 0.31
C SER A 259 -30.14 23.19 0.74
N LEU A 260 -29.16 22.74 -0.05
CA LEU A 260 -28.39 21.51 0.22
C LEU A 260 -26.91 21.75 0.59
N LYS A 261 -26.51 22.99 0.90
CA LYS A 261 -25.14 23.33 1.35
C LYS A 261 -25.00 23.73 2.81
N ALA A 262 -25.98 23.42 3.66
CA ALA A 262 -25.92 23.69 5.09
C ALA A 262 -26.39 22.50 5.94
N VAL A 263 -25.69 21.37 5.85
CA VAL A 263 -25.47 20.40 6.95
C VAL A 263 -24.10 19.75 6.76
#